data_AF-A0A956U1M7-F1
#
_entry.id   AF-A0A956U1M7-F1
#
_cell.length_a   1.000
_cell.length_b   1.000
_cell.length_c   1.000
_cell.angle_alpha   90.00
_cell.angle_beta   90.00
_cell.angle_gamma   90.00
#
_symmetry.space_group_name_H-M   'P 1'
#
loop_
_entity.id
_entity.type
_entity.pdbx_description
1 polymer ?
#
loop_
_entity_poly.entity_id
_entity_poly.type
_entity_poly.pdbx_seq_one_letter_code
_entity_poly.pdbx_strand_id
1 'polypeptide(L)' 'DLPFGTLIKVKNLRNGREVVVRVNDRGPYIKSRIVDLSRAAASMLGIVSRGTARVSIEVISFPDGTTPSSTL' A
#
# COMPACT_ATOMS: atom_id res chain seq x y z
N ASP A 1 -9.34 -2.90 8.15
CA ASP A 1 -9.37 -3.68 6.90
C ASP A 1 -10.01 -2.91 5.77
N LEU A 2 -9.42 -2.99 4.57
CA LEU A 2 -9.95 -2.41 3.33
C LEU A 2 -10.65 -3.51 2.49
N PRO A 3 -11.69 -3.18 1.71
CA PRO A 3 -12.32 -4.13 0.79
C PRO A 3 -11.32 -4.69 -0.25
N PHE A 4 -11.47 -5.96 -0.63
CA PHE A 4 -10.74 -6.52 -1.77
C PHE A 4 -11.11 -5.79 -3.06
N GLY A 5 -10.09 -5.45 -3.85
CA GLY A 5 -10.25 -4.62 -5.04
C GLY A 5 -9.98 -3.13 -4.81
N THR A 6 -9.84 -2.69 -3.55
CA THR A 6 -9.41 -1.31 -3.24
C THR A 6 -8.05 -1.05 -3.86
N LEU A 7 -7.90 0.07 -4.55
CA LEU A 7 -6.61 0.55 -5.04
C LEU A 7 -5.99 1.46 -3.99
N ILE A 8 -4.75 1.20 -3.64
CA ILE A 8 -3.98 2.01 -2.70
C ILE A 8 -2.66 2.44 -3.32
N LYS A 9 -2.25 3.68 -3.05
CA LYS A 9 -0.91 4.18 -3.34
C LYS A 9 -0.06 3.97 -2.10
N VAL A 10 1.08 3.30 -2.28
CA VAL A 10 2.05 3.06 -1.23
C VAL A 10 3.29 3.88 -1.53
N LYS A 11 3.71 4.72 -0.59
CA LYS A 11 4.91 5.55 -0.69
C LYS A 11 5.96 5.10 0.30
N ASN A 12 7.16 4.80 -0.18
CA ASN A 12 8.31 4.58 0.69
C ASN A 12 8.83 5.93 1.20
N LEU A 13 8.69 6.18 2.50
CA LEU A 13 9.04 7.46 3.12
C LEU A 13 10.53 7.75 3.12
N ARG A 14 11.38 6.73 2.91
CA ARG A 14 12.84 6.90 2.89
C ARG A 14 13.35 7.45 1.55
N ASN A 15 12.77 7.01 0.44
CA ASN A 15 13.28 7.35 -0.90
C ASN A 15 12.25 8.03 -1.80
N GLY A 16 11.03 8.25 -1.32
CA GLY A 16 9.95 8.90 -2.06
C GLY A 16 9.36 8.08 -3.20
N ARG A 17 9.77 6.82 -3.39
CA ARG A 17 9.23 5.96 -4.46
C ARG A 17 7.82 5.52 -4.12
N GLU A 18 6.97 5.46 -5.13
CA GLU A 18 5.54 5.16 -4.98
C GLU A 18 5.10 4.05 -5.94
N VAL A 19 4.11 3.26 -5.53
CA VAL A 19 3.47 2.25 -6.36
C VAL A 19 1.99 2.15 -6.00
N VAL A 20 1.12 2.02 -7.01
CA VAL A 20 -0.29 1.70 -6.81
C VAL A 20 -0.48 0.19 -6.85
N VAL A 21 -1.14 -0.36 -5.84
CA VAL A 21 -1.42 -1.80 -5.72
C VAL A 21 -2.89 -2.03 -5.40
N ARG A 22 -3.37 -3.22 -5.74
CA ARG A 22 -4.73 -3.66 -5.44
C ARG A 22 -4.73 -4.54 -4.19
N VAL A 23 -5.62 -4.25 -3.25
CA VAL A 23 -5.82 -5.08 -2.07
C VAL A 23 -6.42 -6.42 -2.49
N ASN A 24 -5.69 -7.51 -2.22
CA ASN A 24 -6.08 -8.89 -2.55
C ASN A 24 -5.91 -9.88 -1.39
N ASP A 25 -5.44 -9.42 -0.23
CA ASP A 25 -5.23 -10.24 0.96
C ASP A 25 -5.52 -9.44 2.24
N ARG A 26 -5.70 -10.16 3.35
CA ARG A 26 -5.99 -9.60 4.68
C ARG A 26 -4.71 -9.45 5.50
N GLY A 27 -4.85 -8.69 6.59
CA GLY A 27 -3.77 -8.42 7.52
C GLY A 27 -3.10 -7.07 7.24
N PRO A 28 -1.98 -6.81 7.92
CA PRO A 28 -1.14 -7.75 8.66
C PRO A 28 -1.63 -8.02 10.09
N TYR A 29 -1.41 -9.25 10.57
CA TYR A 29 -1.82 -9.69 11.92
C TYR A 29 -0.85 -9.26 13.03
N ILE A 30 0.20 -8.48 12.69
CA ILE A 30 1.22 -7.98 13.61
C ILE A 30 1.05 -6.47 13.75
N LYS A 31 0.90 -5.96 14.98
CA LYS A 31 0.64 -4.55 15.30
C LYS A 31 1.63 -3.53 14.70
N SER A 32 2.83 -3.96 14.31
CA SER A 32 3.88 -3.09 13.77
C SER A 32 3.94 -3.02 12.24
N ARG A 33 3.12 -3.78 11.51
CA ARG A 33 3.04 -3.74 10.05
C ARG A 33 1.68 -3.16 9.65
N ILE A 34 1.61 -2.52 8.49
CA ILE A 34 0.37 -1.97 7.95
C ILE A 34 -0.01 -2.55 6.58
N VAL A 35 0.94 -3.17 5.87
CA VAL A 35 0.73 -3.82 4.57
C VAL A 35 1.86 -4.80 4.30
N ASP A 36 1.53 -5.94 3.69
CA ASP A 36 2.50 -6.83 3.05
C ASP A 36 2.39 -6.67 1.53
N LEU A 37 3.54 -6.55 0.85
CA LEU A 37 3.60 -6.26 -0.58
C LEU A 37 4.11 -7.46 -1.35
N SER A 38 3.62 -7.62 -2.58
CA SER A 38 4.22 -8.55 -3.53
C SER A 38 5.69 -8.17 -3.78
N ARG A 39 6.51 -9.17 -4.17
CA ARG A 39 7.92 -8.93 -4.51
C ARG A 39 8.09 -7.87 -5.60
N ALA A 40 7.17 -7.80 -6.56
CA ALA A 40 7.17 -6.81 -7.63
C ALA A 40 6.98 -5.39 -7.07
N ALA A 41 5.96 -5.16 -6.24
CA ALA A 41 5.72 -3.86 -5.61
C ALA A 41 6.88 -3.46 -4.68
N ALA A 42 7.42 -4.41 -3.90
CA ALA A 42 8.60 -4.19 -3.08
C ALA A 42 9.85 -3.79 -3.90
N SER A 43 10.00 -4.36 -5.10
CA SER A 43 11.08 -3.99 -6.04
C SER A 43 10.93 -2.55 -6.53
N MET A 44 9.71 -2.17 -6.94
CA MET A 44 9.40 -0.80 -7.37
C MET A 44 9.63 0.24 -6.27
N LEU A 45 9.34 -0.11 -5.00
CA LEU A 45 9.62 0.74 -3.84
C LEU A 45 11.09 0.74 -3.41
N GLY A 46 11.92 -0.16 -3.95
CA GLY A 46 13.32 -0.31 -3.58
C GLY A 46 13.53 -0.82 -2.16
N ILE A 47 12.68 -1.75 -1.70
CA ILE A 47 12.72 -2.29 -0.32
C ILE A 47 13.11 -3.78 -0.25
N VAL A 48 13.26 -4.47 -1.39
CA VAL A 48 13.55 -5.92 -1.45
C VAL A 48 14.76 -6.31 -0.61
N SER A 49 15.88 -5.60 -0.72
CA SER A 49 17.11 -5.90 0.04
C SER A 49 17.00 -5.61 1.53
N ARG A 50 16.10 -4.70 1.94
CA ARG A 50 15.88 -4.32 3.33
C ARG A 50 14.85 -5.17 4.04
N GLY A 51 14.00 -5.86 3.29
CA GLY A 51 12.86 -6.62 3.80
C GLY A 51 11.67 -5.75 4.23
N THR A 52 11.91 -4.68 5.01
CA THR A 52 10.86 -3.77 5.48
C THR A 52 11.23 -2.29 5.30
N ALA A 53 10.21 -1.43 5.28
CA ALA A 53 10.37 0.03 5.22
C ALA A 53 9.18 0.74 5.88
N ARG A 54 9.41 1.98 6.32
CA ARG A 54 8.30 2.88 6.68
C ARG A 54 7.64 3.39 5.40
N VAL A 55 6.33 3.23 5.32
CA VAL A 55 5.53 3.65 4.17
C VAL A 55 4.33 4.47 4.63
N SER A 56 3.82 5.34 3.76
CA SER A 56 2.46 5.88 3.86
C SER A 56 1.56 5.18 2.85
N ILE A 57 0.27 5.09 3.18
CA ILE A 57 -0.76 4.49 2.33
C ILE A 57 -1.86 5.53 2.12
N GLU A 58 -2.31 5.66 0.88
CA GLU A 58 -3.44 6.49 0.49
C GLU A 58 -4.41 5.64 -0.33
N VAL A 59 -5.69 5.68 0.00
CA VAL A 59 -6.73 5.00 -0.79
C VAL A 59 -7.00 5.83 -2.04
N ILE A 60 -6.96 5.18 -3.20
CA ILE A 60 -7.24 5.80 -4.51
C ILE A 60 -8.69 5.57 -4.89
N SER A 61 -9.17 4.34 -4.79
CA SER A 61 -10.55 3.98 -5.11
C SER A 61 -10.97 2.70 -4.39
N PHE A 62 -12.26 2.63 -4.08
CA PHE A 62 -12.92 1.42 -3.60
C PHE A 62 -13.40 0.56 -4.79
N PRO A 63 -13.77 -0.71 -4.55
CA PRO A 63 -14.17 -1.64 -5.61
C PRO A 63 -15.41 -1.21 -6.40
N ASP A 64 -16.28 -0.40 -5.79
CA ASP A 64 -17.48 0.18 -6.40
C ASP A 64 -17.17 1.41 -7.28
N GLY A 65 -15.89 1.78 -7.41
CA GLY A 65 -15.44 2.96 -8.15
C GLY A 65 -15.47 4.26 -7.33
N THR A 66 -15.93 4.21 -6.08
CA THR A 66 -15.94 5.38 -5.20
C THR A 66 -14.51 5.80 -4.89
N THR A 67 -14.13 7.03 -5.21
CA THR A 67 -12.86 7.62 -4.79
C THR A 67 -13.06 8.31 -3.44
N PRO A 68 -12.16 8.14 -2.46
CA PRO A 68 -12.22 8.94 -1.24
C PRO A 68 -12.19 10.41 -1.61
N SER A 69 -13.15 11.18 -1.10
CA SER A 69 -13.09 12.64 -1.25
C SER A 69 -11.82 13.11 -0.56
N SER A 70 -10.87 13.65 -1.32
CA SER A 70 -9.67 14.28 -0.79
C SER A 70 -10.10 15.57 -0.09
N THR A 71 -10.57 15.45 1.15
CA THR A 71 -10.80 16.61 2.00
C THR A 71 -9.44 17.21 2.31
N LEU A 72 -9.24 18.45 1.84
CA LEU A 72 -8.13 19.33 2.20
C LEU A 72 -8.01 19.46 3.72
#